data_AF-A0A6F9BVI2-F1
#
_entry.id   AF-A0A6F9BVI2-F1
#
_cell.length_a   1.000
_cell.length_b   1.000
_cell.length_c   1.000
_cell.angle_alpha   90.00
_cell.angle_beta   90.00
_cell.angle_gamma   90.00
#
_symmetry.space_group_name_H-M   'P 1'
#
loop_
_entity.id
_entity.type
_entity.pdbx_description
1 polymer ?
#
loop_
_entity_poly.entity_id
_entity_poly.type
_entity_poly.pdbx_seq_one_letter_code
_entity_poly.pdbx_strand_id
1 'polypeptide(L)'
;MAADPAMRDRLSHMQELSQSNGHVEQMDYAESRESVSGDSFSNVDLEEELPHQAVVWDNTPELEEVFSQSQEVHREVQLIRLEVKRLREQNSLVLQGTTRMSDVKRDSNAIAADIKARAEGVLTCLKDMDAAVRVLEAAHGSNAALTRIARTQYACLSNGFRDANVRLQ
;
A
#
# COMPACT_ATOMS: atom_id res chain seq x y z
N MET A 1 -11.69 41.47 -41.54
CA MET A 1 -11.10 41.07 -40.25
C MET A 1 -9.94 40.13 -40.59
N ALA A 2 -8.71 40.65 -40.55
CA ALA A 2 -7.53 39.94 -41.06
C ALA A 2 -7.09 38.87 -40.07
N ALA A 3 -6.99 37.62 -40.52
CA ALA A 3 -6.43 36.51 -39.75
C ALA A 3 -4.94 36.75 -39.47
N ASP A 4 -4.55 36.51 -38.22
CA ASP A 4 -3.19 36.63 -37.70
C ASP A 4 -2.18 35.82 -38.54
N PRO A 5 -1.08 36.43 -39.04
CA PRO A 5 -0.09 35.77 -39.90
C PRO A 5 0.50 34.49 -39.30
N ALA A 6 0.66 34.44 -37.97
CA ALA A 6 1.30 33.31 -37.28
C ALA A 6 0.44 32.03 -37.26
N MET A 7 -0.89 32.16 -37.33
CA MET A 7 -1.79 30.99 -37.39
C MET A 7 -1.94 30.43 -38.81
N ARG A 8 -1.67 31.23 -39.83
CA ARG A 8 -1.76 30.82 -41.23
C ARG A 8 -0.59 29.89 -41.59
N ASP A 9 0.62 30.18 -41.12
CA ASP A 9 1.82 29.35 -41.35
C ASP A 9 1.73 27.97 -40.67
N ARG A 10 1.14 27.88 -39.47
CA ARG A 10 0.96 26.58 -38.78
C ARG A 10 -0.05 25.68 -39.50
N LEU A 11 -1.11 26.27 -40.07
CA LEU A 11 -2.11 25.54 -40.85
C LEU A 11 -1.53 25.03 -42.17
N SER A 12 -0.70 25.83 -42.85
CA SER A 12 0.01 25.40 -44.06
C SER A 12 0.97 24.24 -43.77
N HIS A 13 1.78 24.29 -42.72
CA HIS A 13 2.71 23.21 -42.38
C HIS A 13 2.00 21.89 -42.05
N MET A 14 0.85 21.96 -41.36
CA MET A 14 0.08 20.76 -41.03
C MET A 14 -0.64 20.15 -42.24
N GLN A 15 -1.07 20.99 -43.19
CA GLN A 15 -1.63 20.53 -44.48
C GLN A 15 -0.57 19.97 -45.41
N GLU A 16 0.66 20.50 -45.39
CA GLU A 16 1.79 20.01 -46.18
C GLU A 16 2.23 18.61 -45.73
N LEU A 17 2.29 18.36 -44.41
CA LEU A 17 2.52 17.01 -43.86
C LEU A 17 1.39 16.03 -44.22
N SER A 18 0.14 16.50 -44.25
CA SER A 18 -1.01 15.65 -44.58
C SER A 18 -1.12 15.34 -46.07
N GLN A 19 -0.65 16.23 -46.95
CA GLN A 19 -0.61 16.01 -48.41
C GLN A 19 0.65 15.24 -48.83
N SER A 20 1.73 15.30 -48.05
CA SER A 20 2.96 14.53 -48.28
C SER A 20 2.85 13.05 -47.88
N ASN A 21 1.84 12.66 -47.08
CA ASN A 21 1.73 11.31 -46.54
C ASN A 21 0.78 10.41 -47.36
N GLY A 22 0.97 10.43 -48.68
CA GLY A 22 0.30 9.55 -49.66
C GLY A 22 1.10 8.33 -50.09
N HIS A 23 2.20 7.99 -49.41
CA HIS A 23 3.03 6.82 -49.74
C HIS A 23 3.57 6.17 -48.47
N VAL A 24 2.81 5.23 -47.91
CA VAL A 24 3.30 4.34 -46.85
C VAL A 24 4.03 3.20 -47.56
N GLU A 25 5.34 3.33 -47.75
CA GLU A 25 6.16 2.19 -48.15
C GLU A 25 6.17 1.16 -47.03
N GLN A 26 5.78 -0.06 -47.40
CA GLN A 26 5.84 -1.26 -46.61
C GLN A 26 7.31 -1.60 -46.38
N MET A 27 7.84 -1.27 -45.20
CA MET A 27 9.23 -1.58 -44.86
C MET A 27 9.30 -2.99 -44.27
N ASP A 28 9.64 -3.96 -45.11
CA ASP A 28 10.03 -5.31 -44.70
C ASP A 28 11.32 -5.23 -43.88
N TYR A 29 11.23 -5.49 -42.57
CA TYR A 29 12.39 -5.79 -41.73
C TYR A 29 12.42 -7.29 -41.45
N ALA A 30 13.17 -7.99 -42.30
CA ALA A 30 13.53 -9.37 -42.09
C ALA A 30 14.37 -9.51 -40.80
N GLU A 31 13.89 -10.38 -39.92
CA GLU A 31 14.68 -11.42 -39.26
C GLU A 31 15.93 -10.97 -38.47
N SER A 32 15.73 -10.66 -37.19
CA SER A 32 16.68 -11.07 -36.15
C SER A 32 16.04 -12.17 -35.34
N ARG A 33 16.10 -13.40 -35.88
CA ARG A 33 16.00 -14.63 -35.10
C ARG A 33 17.23 -14.72 -34.22
N GLU A 34 17.09 -14.27 -32.98
CA GLU A 34 17.91 -14.84 -31.91
C GLU A 34 16.96 -15.50 -30.91
N SER A 35 16.99 -16.81 -30.99
CA SER A 35 16.33 -17.74 -30.10
C SER A 35 16.79 -17.52 -28.66
N VAL A 36 15.92 -16.93 -27.84
CA VAL A 36 15.86 -17.29 -26.43
C VAL A 36 14.65 -18.22 -26.28
N SER A 37 14.91 -19.51 -26.47
CA SER A 37 14.07 -20.55 -25.88
C SER A 37 14.07 -20.31 -24.38
N GLY A 38 12.92 -19.95 -23.84
CA GLY A 38 12.71 -19.75 -22.42
C GLY A 38 11.22 -19.71 -22.18
N ASP A 39 10.64 -20.91 -22.15
CA ASP A 39 9.27 -21.27 -21.79
C ASP A 39 8.14 -20.36 -22.23
N SER A 40 7.21 -20.98 -22.95
CA SER A 40 5.81 -20.60 -23.02
C SER A 40 5.38 -19.88 -21.74
N PHE A 41 5.22 -18.55 -21.80
CA PHE A 41 4.19 -17.92 -21.00
C PHE A 41 2.91 -18.54 -21.50
N SER A 42 2.52 -19.63 -20.86
CA SER A 42 1.22 -20.23 -20.97
C SER A 42 0.25 -19.08 -20.79
N ASN A 43 -0.28 -18.58 -21.90
CA ASN A 43 -1.53 -17.86 -21.89
C ASN A 43 -2.52 -18.95 -21.51
N VAL A 44 -2.61 -19.22 -20.20
CA VAL A 44 -3.64 -20.07 -19.63
C VAL A 44 -4.90 -19.42 -20.12
N ASP A 45 -5.54 -20.05 -21.10
CA ASP A 45 -6.88 -19.71 -21.48
C ASP A 45 -7.68 -19.96 -20.20
N LEU A 46 -7.93 -18.88 -19.46
CA LEU A 46 -8.85 -18.88 -18.35
C LEU A 46 -10.23 -18.99 -19.02
N GLU A 47 -10.54 -20.20 -19.50
CA GLU A 47 -11.85 -20.64 -20.00
C GLU A 47 -12.94 -20.43 -18.93
N GLU A 48 -12.52 -20.14 -17.69
CA GLU A 48 -13.36 -19.53 -16.68
C GLU A 48 -13.19 -18.01 -16.77
N GLU A 49 -14.05 -17.37 -17.58
CA GLU A 49 -14.25 -15.91 -17.56
C GLU A 49 -14.71 -15.54 -16.15
N LEU A 50 -13.74 -15.28 -15.26
CA LEU A 50 -14.01 -14.88 -13.90
C LEU A 50 -14.88 -13.62 -13.98
N PRO A 51 -16.09 -13.63 -13.41
CA PRO A 51 -16.99 -12.50 -13.53
C PRO A 51 -16.28 -11.26 -13.00
N HIS A 52 -16.10 -10.27 -13.87
CA HIS A 52 -15.54 -8.97 -13.50
C HIS A 52 -16.50 -8.31 -12.51
N GLN A 53 -16.23 -8.48 -11.21
CA GLN A 53 -17.01 -7.84 -10.17
C GLN A 53 -16.64 -6.36 -10.11
N ALA A 54 -17.46 -5.51 -10.72
CA ALA A 54 -17.37 -4.07 -10.53
C ALA A 54 -17.59 -3.76 -9.04
N VAL A 55 -16.57 -3.19 -8.39
CA VAL A 55 -16.68 -2.72 -7.01
C VAL A 55 -17.44 -1.39 -7.04
N VAL A 56 -18.76 -1.46 -6.84
CA VAL A 56 -19.52 -0.27 -6.47
C VAL A 56 -19.09 0.08 -5.05
N TRP A 57 -18.54 1.27 -4.85
CA TRP A 57 -18.20 1.77 -3.52
C TRP A 57 -19.49 2.01 -2.74
N ASP A 58 -19.90 1.00 -1.99
CA ASP A 58 -21.00 1.09 -1.05
C ASP A 58 -20.39 1.29 0.34
N ASN A 59 -20.78 2.37 1.03
CA ASN A 59 -20.31 2.64 2.39
C ASN A 59 -21.10 1.77 3.36
N THR A 60 -20.90 0.45 3.27
CA THR A 60 -21.58 -0.49 4.15
C THR A 60 -21.03 -0.32 5.58
N PRO A 61 -21.86 -0.50 6.61
CA PRO A 61 -21.41 -0.35 7.99
C PRO A 61 -20.25 -1.30 8.33
N GLU A 62 -20.19 -2.48 7.72
CA GLU A 62 -19.10 -3.45 7.89
C GLU A 62 -17.79 -2.93 7.31
N LEU A 63 -17.83 -2.23 6.17
CA LEU A 63 -16.64 -1.63 5.57
C LEU A 63 -16.12 -0.48 6.43
N GLU A 64 -17.01 0.34 6.97
CA GLU A 64 -16.65 1.45 7.88
C GLU A 64 -16.00 0.91 9.17
N GLU A 65 -16.51 -0.18 9.73
CA GLU A 65 -15.91 -0.82 10.91
C GLU A 65 -14.48 -1.29 10.63
N VAL A 66 -14.26 -1.98 9.50
CA VAL A 66 -12.93 -2.43 9.07
C VAL A 66 -11.97 -1.24 8.91
N PHE A 67 -12.44 -0.13 8.34
CA PHE A 67 -11.61 1.07 8.20
C PHE A 67 -11.32 1.75 9.53
N SER A 68 -12.30 1.86 10.42
CA SER A 68 -12.13 2.45 11.75
C SER A 68 -11.09 1.67 12.56
N GLN A 69 -11.22 0.34 12.63
CA GLN A 69 -10.25 -0.54 13.28
C GLN A 69 -8.86 -0.41 12.65
N SER A 70 -8.79 -0.40 11.32
CA SER A 70 -7.51 -0.26 10.61
C SER A 70 -6.81 1.06 10.93
N GLN A 71 -7.54 2.18 10.94
CA GLN A 71 -6.99 3.48 11.27
C GLN A 71 -6.52 3.57 12.72
N GLU A 72 -7.26 2.96 13.65
CA GLU A 72 -6.85 2.87 15.05
C GLU A 72 -5.53 2.12 15.21
N VAL A 73 -5.42 0.91 14.64
CA VAL A 73 -4.19 0.13 14.69
C VAL A 73 -3.03 0.87 14.02
N HIS A 74 -3.26 1.51 12.87
CA HIS A 74 -2.25 2.32 12.20
C HIS A 74 -1.69 3.41 13.12
N ARG A 75 -2.57 4.14 13.81
CA ARG A 75 -2.20 5.20 14.76
C ARG A 75 -1.36 4.64 15.90
N GLU A 76 -1.83 3.58 16.54
CA GLU A 76 -1.13 2.98 17.69
C GLU A 76 0.24 2.41 17.29
N VAL A 77 0.36 1.77 16.12
CA VAL A 77 1.66 1.31 15.59
C VAL A 77 2.63 2.46 15.37
N GLN A 78 2.17 3.62 14.89
CA GLN A 78 3.04 4.80 14.75
C GLN A 78 3.46 5.38 16.12
N LEU A 79 2.54 5.41 17.08
CA LEU A 79 2.84 5.88 18.44
C LEU A 79 3.88 4.98 19.11
N ILE A 80 3.72 3.66 19.03
CA ILE A 80 4.72 2.69 19.50
C ILE A 80 6.09 2.99 18.88
N ARG A 81 6.18 3.20 17.57
CA ARG A 81 7.46 3.51 16.90
C ARG A 81 8.11 4.79 17.44
N LEU A 82 7.31 5.82 17.72
CA LEU A 82 7.81 7.07 18.28
C LEU A 82 8.34 6.87 19.71
N GLU A 83 7.61 6.14 20.53
CA GLU A 83 8.01 5.84 21.90
C GLU A 83 9.27 4.97 21.96
N VAL A 84 9.39 3.98 21.08
CA VAL A 84 10.61 3.18 20.93
C VAL A 84 11.82 4.06 20.60
N LYS A 85 11.64 5.04 19.71
CA LYS A 85 12.70 6.02 19.39
C LYS A 85 13.06 6.86 20.61
N ARG A 86 12.06 7.39 21.33
CA ARG A 86 12.28 8.17 22.57
C ARG A 86 13.02 7.36 23.63
N LEU A 87 12.64 6.10 23.84
CA LEU A 87 13.30 5.20 24.79
C LEU A 87 14.78 4.99 24.45
N ARG A 88 15.10 4.81 23.16
CA ARG A 88 16.50 4.67 22.69
C ARG A 88 17.31 5.93 22.93
N GLU A 89 16.75 7.11 22.66
CA GLU A 89 17.41 8.39 22.90
C GLU A 89 17.75 8.56 24.39
N GLN A 90 16.80 8.24 25.28
CA GLN A 90 17.02 8.30 26.71
C GLN A 90 18.10 7.34 27.21
N ASN A 91 18.09 6.10 26.70
CA ASN A 91 19.14 5.13 27.03
C ASN A 91 20.52 5.59 26.54
N SER A 92 20.59 6.31 25.42
CA SER A 92 21.84 6.89 24.90
C SER A 92 22.39 7.99 25.82
N LEU A 93 21.54 8.87 26.36
CA LEU A 93 21.96 9.93 27.29
C LEU A 93 22.57 9.37 28.59
N VAL A 94 22.05 8.24 29.08
CA VAL A 94 22.63 7.52 30.22
C VAL A 94 24.02 7.01 29.88
N LEU A 95 24.19 6.39 28.72
CA LEU A 95 25.47 5.84 28.28
C LEU A 95 26.54 6.94 28.09
N GLN A 96 26.13 8.13 27.64
CA GLN A 96 27.01 9.29 27.49
C GLN A 96 27.30 10.01 28.81
N GLY A 97 26.63 9.65 29.92
CA GLY A 97 26.82 10.28 31.22
C GLY A 97 26.36 11.73 31.30
N THR A 98 25.54 12.20 30.35
CA THR A 98 25.09 13.59 30.27
C THR A 98 23.88 13.88 31.17
N THR A 99 23.26 12.85 31.75
CA THR A 99 22.07 12.96 32.62
C THR A 99 22.16 12.02 33.83
N ARG A 100 21.47 12.37 34.92
CA ARG A 100 21.40 11.55 36.14
C ARG A 100 20.63 10.24 35.89
N MET A 101 21.28 9.11 36.15
CA MET A 101 20.76 7.76 35.85
C MET A 101 19.40 7.44 36.51
N SER A 102 19.13 7.96 37.72
CA SER A 102 17.85 7.70 38.41
C SER A 102 16.65 8.29 37.68
N ASP A 103 16.82 9.46 37.08
CA ASP A 103 15.73 10.24 36.51
C ASP A 103 15.40 9.67 35.13
N VAL A 104 16.42 9.26 34.38
CA VAL A 104 16.24 8.51 33.14
C VAL A 104 15.61 7.13 33.39
N LYS A 105 16.04 6.39 34.43
CA LYS A 105 15.41 5.08 34.74
C LYS A 105 13.91 5.20 35.01
N ARG A 106 13.48 6.25 35.69
CA ARG A 106 12.05 6.48 35.95
C ARG A 106 11.30 6.76 34.65
N ASP A 107 11.84 7.61 33.79
CA ASP A 107 11.19 7.98 32.53
C ASP A 107 11.21 6.83 31.51
N SER A 108 12.32 6.11 31.36
CA SER A 108 12.43 4.91 30.53
C SER A 108 11.43 3.83 30.96
N ASN A 109 11.22 3.63 32.26
CA ASN A 109 10.22 2.68 32.77
C ASN A 109 8.79 3.11 32.44
N ALA A 110 8.49 4.42 32.50
CA ALA A 110 7.19 4.94 32.12
C ALA A 110 6.92 4.76 30.61
N ILE A 111 7.92 5.06 29.78
CA ILE A 111 7.82 4.85 28.32
C ILE A 111 7.66 3.37 27.99
N ALA A 112 8.42 2.48 28.63
CA ALA A 112 8.29 1.04 28.41
C ALA A 112 6.90 0.51 28.81
N ALA A 113 6.30 1.08 29.86
CA ALA A 113 4.94 0.75 30.27
C ALA A 113 3.89 1.22 29.25
N ASP A 114 4.03 2.43 28.69
CA ASP A 114 3.10 2.92 27.65
C ASP A 114 3.19 2.09 26.37
N ILE A 115 4.43 1.81 25.90
CA ILE A 115 4.67 0.92 24.75
C ILE A 115 3.96 -0.41 24.95
N LYS A 116 4.09 -1.01 26.14
CA LYS A 116 3.46 -2.30 26.47
C LYS A 116 1.94 -2.19 26.42
N ALA A 117 1.35 -1.18 27.07
CA ALA A 117 -0.10 -1.00 27.09
C ALA A 117 -0.66 -0.81 25.68
N ARG A 118 -0.01 -0.01 24.84
CA ARG A 118 -0.38 0.16 23.42
C ARG A 118 -0.26 -1.13 22.63
N ALA A 119 0.83 -1.87 22.82
CA ALA A 119 1.05 -3.14 22.13
C ALA A 119 -0.02 -4.18 22.48
N GLU A 120 -0.46 -4.23 23.74
CA GLU A 120 -1.57 -5.09 24.18
C GLU A 120 -2.91 -4.67 23.55
N GLY A 121 -3.17 -3.36 23.45
CA GLY A 121 -4.33 -2.81 22.73
C GLY A 121 -4.33 -3.19 21.25
N VAL A 122 -3.21 -2.98 20.55
CA VAL A 122 -3.04 -3.38 19.14
C VAL A 122 -3.26 -4.87 18.95
N LEU A 123 -2.70 -5.71 19.83
CA LEU A 123 -2.87 -7.16 19.73
C LEU A 123 -4.35 -7.58 19.90
N THR A 124 -5.10 -6.87 20.74
CA THR A 124 -6.54 -7.10 20.92
C THR A 124 -7.29 -6.73 19.65
N CYS A 125 -7.08 -5.52 19.13
CA CYS A 125 -7.74 -5.07 17.90
C CYS A 125 -7.38 -5.96 16.70
N LEU A 126 -6.14 -6.43 16.57
CA LEU A 126 -5.74 -7.35 15.49
C LEU A 126 -6.47 -8.70 15.57
N LYS A 127 -6.75 -9.22 16.77
CA LYS A 127 -7.55 -10.44 16.95
C LYS A 127 -9.00 -10.22 16.54
N ASP A 128 -9.56 -9.07 16.89
CA ASP A 128 -10.92 -8.70 16.52
C ASP A 128 -11.04 -8.53 15.01
N MET A 129 -10.05 -7.92 14.35
CA MET A 129 -9.96 -7.83 12.90
C MET A 129 -9.86 -9.21 12.23
N ASP A 130 -9.04 -10.14 12.74
CA ASP A 130 -8.96 -11.51 12.20
C ASP A 130 -10.31 -12.24 12.33
N ALA A 131 -11.01 -12.07 13.46
CA ALA A 131 -12.34 -12.60 13.66
C ALA A 131 -13.35 -12.00 12.68
N ALA A 132 -13.33 -10.69 12.47
CA ALA A 132 -14.19 -10.00 11.51
C ALA A 132 -13.94 -10.47 10.08
N VAL A 133 -12.69 -10.67 9.67
CA VAL A 133 -12.34 -11.25 8.37
C VAL A 133 -13.00 -12.61 8.17
N ARG A 134 -12.96 -13.50 9.17
CA ARG A 134 -13.58 -14.83 9.10
C ARG A 134 -15.11 -14.76 9.00
N VAL A 135 -15.74 -13.82 9.70
CA VAL A 135 -17.19 -13.59 9.61
C VAL A 135 -17.56 -13.09 8.21
N LEU A 136 -16.80 -12.15 7.65
CA LEU A 136 -17.01 -11.64 6.28
C LEU A 136 -16.78 -12.73 5.22
N GLU A 137 -15.76 -13.58 5.40
CA GLU A 137 -15.52 -14.75 4.55
C GLU A 137 -16.71 -15.72 4.56
N ALA A 138 -17.29 -15.99 5.73
CA ALA A 138 -18.46 -16.87 5.86
C ALA A 138 -19.74 -16.24 5.26
N ALA A 139 -19.91 -14.92 5.39
CA ALA A 139 -21.11 -14.22 4.93
C ALA A 139 -21.12 -13.91 3.43
N HIS A 140 -19.99 -13.46 2.88
CA HIS A 140 -19.89 -12.96 1.51
C HIS A 140 -19.00 -13.82 0.60
N GLY A 141 -18.27 -14.77 1.17
CA GLY A 141 -17.28 -15.58 0.47
C GLY A 141 -15.91 -14.93 0.38
N SER A 142 -14.89 -15.76 0.14
CA SER A 142 -13.48 -15.35 0.13
C SER A 142 -13.08 -14.39 -0.99
N ASN A 143 -13.86 -14.35 -2.07
CA ASN A 143 -13.60 -13.55 -3.27
C ASN A 143 -14.31 -12.18 -3.27
N ALA A 144 -15.25 -11.96 -2.34
CA ALA A 144 -15.94 -10.67 -2.24
C ALA A 144 -14.95 -9.54 -1.97
N ALA A 145 -15.20 -8.37 -2.56
CA ALA A 145 -14.33 -7.20 -2.43
C ALA A 145 -14.10 -6.79 -0.97
N LEU A 146 -15.16 -6.72 -0.16
CA LEU A 146 -15.09 -6.39 1.27
C LEU A 146 -14.18 -7.36 2.03
N THR A 147 -14.36 -8.66 1.82
CA THR A 147 -13.53 -9.72 2.40
C THR A 147 -12.05 -9.56 2.04
N ARG A 148 -11.75 -9.28 0.77
CA ARG A 148 -10.38 -9.05 0.29
C ARG A 148 -9.75 -7.79 0.89
N ILE A 149 -10.54 -6.72 1.06
CA ILE A 149 -10.10 -5.49 1.71
C ILE A 149 -9.74 -5.78 3.17
N ALA A 150 -10.65 -6.39 3.93
CA ALA A 150 -10.44 -6.69 5.34
C ALA A 150 -9.20 -7.60 5.56
N ARG A 151 -9.05 -8.66 4.75
CA ARG A 151 -7.90 -9.57 4.81
C ARG A 151 -6.58 -8.83 4.53
N THR A 152 -6.57 -7.97 3.53
CA THR A 152 -5.39 -7.15 3.19
C THR A 152 -5.04 -6.18 4.32
N GLN A 153 -6.04 -5.48 4.88
CA GLN A 153 -5.84 -4.56 6.01
C GLN A 153 -5.21 -5.28 7.20
N TYR A 154 -5.78 -6.42 7.63
CA TYR A 154 -5.24 -7.24 8.71
C TYR A 154 -3.79 -7.69 8.43
N ALA A 155 -3.50 -8.19 7.22
CA ALA A 155 -2.16 -8.65 6.85
C ALA A 155 -1.13 -7.51 6.86
N CYS A 156 -1.49 -6.33 6.33
CA CYS A 156 -0.60 -5.16 6.34
C CYS A 156 -0.32 -4.67 7.76
N LEU A 157 -1.35 -4.57 8.60
CA LEU A 157 -1.23 -4.07 9.97
C LEU A 157 -0.48 -5.03 10.88
N SER A 158 -0.77 -6.33 10.82
CA SER A 158 -0.06 -7.35 11.59
C SER A 158 1.43 -7.39 11.27
N ASN A 159 1.79 -7.25 9.98
CA ASN A 159 3.19 -7.14 9.56
C ASN A 159 3.83 -5.83 10.03
N GLY A 160 3.13 -4.69 9.92
CA GLY A 160 3.61 -3.40 10.40
C GLY A 160 3.85 -3.38 11.91
N PHE A 161 2.96 -4.00 12.69
CA PHE A 161 3.11 -4.15 14.13
C PHE A 161 4.28 -5.08 14.49
N ARG A 162 4.45 -6.20 13.77
CA ARG A 162 5.61 -7.08 13.96
C ARG A 162 6.93 -6.34 13.69
N ASP A 163 7.04 -5.57 12.61
CA ASP A 163 8.24 -4.75 12.32
C ASP A 163 8.51 -3.72 13.42
N ALA A 164 7.47 -3.05 13.94
CA ALA A 164 7.61 -2.12 15.06
C ALA A 164 8.17 -2.81 16.32
N ASN A 165 7.75 -4.05 16.60
CA ASN A 165 8.24 -4.82 17.74
C ASN A 165 9.62 -5.47 17.54
N VAL A 166 9.98 -5.88 16.31
CA VAL A 166 11.33 -6.41 16.04
C VAL A 166 12.41 -5.37 16.33
N ARG A 167 12.08 -4.07 16.23
CA ARG A 167 12.98 -2.97 16.62
C ARG A 167 13.09 -2.75 18.14
N LEU A 168 12.42 -3.54 18.98
CA LEU A 168 12.64 -3.52 20.43
C LEU A 168 13.77 -4.46 20.88
N GLN A 169 14.19 -5.42 20.05
CA GLN A 169 15.31 -6.33 20.30
C GLN A 169 16.64 -5.72 19.87
#